data_AF-A0A2D6IK83-F1
#
_entry.id   AF-A0A2D6IK83-F1
#
_cell.length_a   1.000
_cell.length_b   1.000
_cell.length_c   1.000
_cell.angle_alpha   90.00
_cell.angle_beta   90.00
_cell.angle_gamma   90.00
#
_symmetry.space_group_name_H-M   'P 1'
#
loop_
_entity.id
_entity.type
_entity.pdbx_description
1 polymer ?
#
loop_
_entity_poly.entity_id
_entity_poly.type
_entity_poly.pdbx_seq_one_letter_code
_entity_poly.pdbx_strand_id
1 'polypeptide(L)'
;MNFAGSETRKGRYHGSNFRDIEGFGKDRWVIAAYIDFDSDDQLGQSPPWMSEEEVVDDCIKFLNEVPRRKKYEKKELEPLYGNLSLYRYTFRRNESARRNYIEVLLITDQKKNPNFWGKGQSDKC
;
A
#
# COMPACT_ATOMS: atom_id res chain seq x y z
N MET A 1 -8.78 -6.56 -18.11
CA MET A 1 -10.09 -6.55 -17.43
C MET A 1 -10.33 -5.13 -16.93
N ASN A 2 -11.28 -4.42 -17.54
CA ASN A 2 -11.64 -3.05 -17.16
C ASN A 2 -12.79 -3.10 -16.15
N PHE A 3 -12.57 -2.62 -14.94
CA PHE A 3 -13.63 -2.43 -13.95
C PHE A 3 -14.10 -0.97 -14.01
N ALA A 4 -15.09 -0.70 -14.86
CA ALA A 4 -15.87 0.52 -14.80
C ALA A 4 -16.78 0.44 -13.56
N GLY A 5 -16.44 1.16 -12.48
CA GLY A 5 -17.32 1.27 -11.30
C GLY A 5 -16.75 1.76 -9.96
N SER A 6 -15.44 1.94 -9.76
CA SER A 6 -14.91 2.41 -8.46
C SER A 6 -13.47 2.95 -8.53
N GLU A 7 -13.29 4.23 -8.81
CA GLU A 7 -11.94 4.80 -9.06
C GLU A 7 -11.09 5.13 -7.81
N THR A 8 -11.54 4.95 -6.56
CA THR A 8 -10.80 5.51 -5.40
C THR A 8 -10.05 4.52 -4.52
N ARG A 9 -10.29 3.20 -4.63
CA ARG A 9 -9.69 2.23 -3.71
C ARG A 9 -8.38 1.66 -4.25
N LYS A 10 -7.30 1.84 -3.49
CA LYS A 10 -5.91 1.53 -3.91
C LYS A 10 -5.27 0.35 -3.17
N GLY A 11 -6.04 -0.36 -2.35
CA GLY A 11 -5.59 -1.56 -1.65
C GLY A 11 -6.74 -2.40 -1.13
N ARG A 12 -6.45 -3.60 -0.62
CA ARG A 12 -7.44 -4.52 -0.05
C ARG A 12 -6.91 -5.14 1.23
N TYR A 13 -7.72 -5.21 2.28
CA TYR A 13 -7.35 -5.95 3.49
C TYR A 13 -7.13 -7.43 3.16
N HIS A 14 -5.99 -7.96 3.60
CA HIS A 14 -5.60 -9.33 3.36
C HIS A 14 -6.37 -10.28 4.28
N GLY A 15 -6.78 -11.44 3.73
CA GLY A 15 -7.66 -12.39 4.41
C GLY A 15 -6.96 -13.44 5.28
N SER A 16 -5.65 -13.57 5.16
CA SER A 16 -4.85 -14.53 5.92
C SER A 16 -4.56 -14.07 7.34
N ASN A 17 -4.08 -15.01 8.17
CA ASN A 17 -3.64 -14.75 9.52
C ASN A 17 -2.12 -14.47 9.55
N PHE A 18 -1.73 -13.29 10.03
CA PHE A 18 -0.34 -12.84 10.13
C PHE A 18 0.11 -12.82 11.59
N ARG A 19 0.21 -14.00 12.19
CA ARG A 19 0.49 -14.19 13.62
C ARG A 19 1.87 -13.71 14.06
N ASP A 20 2.78 -13.57 13.10
CA ASP A 20 4.13 -13.03 13.25
C ASP A 20 4.15 -11.51 13.41
N ILE A 21 3.04 -10.82 13.14
CA ILE A 21 2.91 -9.37 13.32
C ILE A 21 2.32 -9.10 14.70
N GLU A 22 3.13 -8.54 15.59
CA GLU A 22 2.67 -8.08 16.91
C GLU A 22 1.53 -7.05 16.75
N GLY A 23 0.41 -7.29 17.42
CA GLY A 23 -0.78 -6.43 17.33
C GLY A 23 -1.76 -6.75 16.20
N PHE A 24 -1.46 -7.76 15.37
CA PHE A 24 -2.35 -8.16 14.27
C PHE A 24 -3.76 -8.51 14.77
N GLY A 25 -4.78 -7.93 14.11
CA GLY A 25 -6.18 -8.16 14.45
C GLY A 25 -6.71 -7.30 15.60
N LYS A 26 -5.85 -6.55 16.31
CA LYS A 26 -6.21 -5.63 17.40
C LYS A 26 -6.01 -4.18 17.01
N ASP A 27 -4.77 -3.80 16.71
CA ASP A 27 -4.35 -2.45 16.33
C ASP A 27 -3.54 -2.41 15.02
N ARG A 28 -3.22 -3.57 14.44
CA ARG A 28 -2.56 -3.69 13.14
C ARG A 28 -3.30 -4.64 12.20
N TRP A 29 -3.26 -4.33 10.92
CA TRP A 29 -3.84 -5.15 9.85
C TRP A 29 -2.97 -5.13 8.61
N VAL A 30 -3.06 -6.17 7.79
CA VAL A 30 -2.31 -6.24 6.53
C VAL A 30 -3.23 -5.91 5.37
N ILE A 31 -2.74 -5.09 4.45
CA ILE A 31 -3.35 -4.81 3.15
C ILE A 31 -2.44 -5.33 2.03
N ALA A 32 -3.05 -5.76 0.93
CA ALA A 32 -2.38 -6.00 -0.34
C ALA A 32 -2.65 -4.84 -1.28
N ALA A 33 -1.60 -4.37 -1.95
CA ALA A 33 -1.67 -3.35 -2.99
C ALA A 33 -0.69 -3.70 -4.13
N TYR A 34 -0.85 -3.02 -5.26
CA TYR A 34 0.03 -3.12 -6.41
C TYR A 34 0.66 -1.75 -6.65
N ILE A 35 1.97 -1.74 -6.87
CA ILE A 35 2.68 -0.57 -7.38
C ILE A 35 2.93 -0.85 -8.86
N ASP A 36 2.21 -0.13 -9.71
CA ASP A 36 2.35 -0.23 -11.16
C ASP A 36 3.50 0.67 -11.63
N PHE A 37 4.31 0.14 -12.56
CA PHE A 37 5.36 0.90 -13.25
C PHE A 37 5.06 0.89 -14.74
N ASP A 38 5.02 2.06 -15.37
CA ASP A 38 4.89 2.11 -16.83
C ASP A 38 6.15 1.49 -17.46
N SER A 39 5.91 0.46 -18.26
CA SER A 39 6.91 -0.43 -18.82
C SER A 39 7.84 0.23 -19.83
N ASP A 40 7.45 1.37 -20.39
CA ASP A 40 8.23 2.07 -21.42
C ASP A 40 9.24 3.08 -20.84
N ASP A 41 9.13 3.51 -19.58
CA ASP A 41 9.99 4.59 -19.06
C ASP A 41 10.74 4.32 -17.74
N GLN A 42 10.41 3.34 -16.89
CA GLN A 42 10.91 3.43 -15.49
C GLN A 42 11.69 2.27 -14.89
N LEU A 43 11.81 1.11 -15.52
CA LEU A 43 12.78 0.08 -15.04
C LEU A 43 14.06 0.03 -15.88
N GLY A 44 14.04 0.60 -17.08
CA GLY A 44 15.24 0.90 -17.86
C GLY A 44 15.83 2.29 -17.58
N GLN A 45 15.04 3.20 -16.99
CA GLN A 45 15.48 4.54 -16.55
C GLN A 45 15.24 4.80 -15.06
N SER A 46 14.91 3.76 -14.27
CA SER A 46 15.29 3.82 -12.85
C SER A 46 16.79 4.11 -12.87
N PRO A 47 17.25 5.11 -12.10
CA PRO A 47 18.67 5.34 -12.05
C PRO A 47 19.38 4.01 -11.77
N PRO A 48 20.51 3.69 -12.40
CA PRO A 48 21.18 2.39 -12.25
C PRO A 48 21.57 2.04 -10.80
N TRP A 49 21.30 2.95 -9.85
CA TRP A 49 21.54 2.84 -8.42
C TRP A 49 20.29 2.61 -7.56
N MET A 50 19.05 2.59 -8.10
CA MET A 50 17.84 2.43 -7.29
C MET A 50 17.27 1.01 -7.38
N SER A 51 17.26 0.33 -6.24
CA SER A 51 16.72 -1.01 -6.06
C SER A 51 15.19 -1.02 -5.95
N GLU A 52 14.56 -2.17 -6.22
CA GLU A 52 13.11 -2.37 -6.04
C GLU A 52 12.67 -2.05 -4.60
N GLU A 53 13.52 -2.36 -3.62
CA GLU A 53 13.28 -2.08 -2.20
C GLU A 53 13.22 -0.58 -1.93
N GLU A 54 14.17 0.20 -2.45
CA GLU A 54 14.19 1.66 -2.31
C GLU A 54 12.96 2.31 -2.93
N VAL A 55 12.52 1.81 -4.09
CA VAL A 55 11.29 2.28 -4.73
C VAL A 55 10.08 2.04 -3.82
N VAL A 56 9.97 0.84 -3.24
CA VAL A 56 8.87 0.51 -2.31
C VAL A 56 8.93 1.39 -1.06
N ASP A 57 10.12 1.57 -0.48
CA ASP A 57 10.31 2.36 0.74
C ASP A 57 9.96 3.84 0.51
N ASP A 58 10.43 4.44 -0.59
CA ASP A 58 10.12 5.83 -0.93
C ASP A 58 8.62 6.03 -1.24
N CYS A 59 7.98 5.05 -1.88
CA CYS A 59 6.53 5.05 -2.04
C CYS A 59 5.80 5.03 -0.69
N ILE A 60 6.23 4.18 0.25
CA ILE A 60 5.63 4.09 1.59
C ILE A 60 5.84 5.40 2.36
N LYS A 61 7.04 5.97 2.32
CA LYS A 61 7.33 7.27 2.94
C LYS A 61 6.39 8.35 2.42
N PHE A 62 6.26 8.46 1.10
CA PHE A 62 5.36 9.42 0.47
C PHE A 62 3.90 9.21 0.90
N LEU A 63 3.42 7.96 0.94
CA LEU A 63 2.04 7.66 1.35
C LEU A 63 1.77 7.91 2.84
N ASN A 64 2.81 7.89 3.68
CA ASN A 64 2.76 8.23 5.09
C ASN A 64 2.87 9.73 5.37
N GLU A 65 3.19 10.56 4.36
CA GLU A 65 3.26 12.00 4.57
C GLU A 65 1.88 12.55 4.93
N VAL A 66 1.84 13.28 6.05
CA VAL A 66 0.63 13.97 6.48
C VAL A 66 0.36 15.13 5.50
N PRO A 67 -0.84 15.24 4.92
CA PRO A 67 -1.15 16.32 3.99
C PRO A 67 -0.93 17.69 4.65
N ARG A 68 -0.51 18.68 3.85
CA ARG A 68 -0.26 20.03 4.36
C ARG A 68 -1.52 20.62 5.01
N ARG A 69 -1.43 20.99 6.29
CA ARG A 69 -2.53 21.64 7.03
C ARG A 69 -2.99 22.90 6.30
N LYS A 70 -4.31 23.06 6.13
CA LYS A 70 -4.86 24.35 5.72
C LYS A 70 -4.78 25.32 6.90
N LYS A 71 -4.56 26.60 6.61
CA LYS A 71 -4.58 27.66 7.63
C LYS A 71 -5.95 27.60 8.32
N TYR A 72 -5.95 27.55 9.66
CA TYR A 72 -7.12 27.44 10.55
C TYR A 72 -7.75 26.06 10.72
N GLU A 73 -7.14 24.99 10.20
CA GLU A 73 -7.62 23.63 10.42
C GLU A 73 -7.33 23.17 11.86
N LYS A 74 -8.37 22.94 12.66
CA LYS A 74 -8.26 22.57 14.08
C LYS A 74 -7.95 21.09 14.32
N LYS A 75 -8.25 20.22 13.35
CA LYS A 75 -8.07 18.77 13.49
C LYS A 75 -6.67 18.37 13.07
N GLU A 76 -6.07 17.45 13.81
CA GLU A 76 -4.82 16.82 13.36
C GLU A 76 -5.09 16.00 12.10
N LEU A 77 -4.26 16.21 11.09
CA LEU A 77 -4.33 15.46 9.84
C LEU A 77 -3.59 14.14 10.08
N GLU A 78 -4.26 13.04 9.76
CA GLU A 78 -3.66 11.71 9.70
C GLU A 78 -3.27 11.42 8.24
N PRO A 79 -2.27 10.55 8.01
CA PRO A 79 -1.98 10.06 6.67
C PRO A 79 -3.21 9.43 6.03
N LEU A 80 -3.34 9.56 4.70
CA LEU A 80 -4.54 9.15 3.96
C LEU A 80 -4.88 7.65 4.14
N TYR A 81 -3.85 6.84 4.38
CA TYR A 81 -3.92 5.38 4.48
C TYR A 81 -3.60 4.85 5.89
N GLY A 82 -3.50 5.74 6.88
CA GLY A 82 -2.89 5.43 8.18
C GLY A 82 -1.37 5.30 8.08
N ASN A 83 -0.73 4.86 9.14
CA ASN A 83 0.70 4.58 9.14
C ASN A 83 0.95 3.24 8.46
N LEU A 84 1.53 3.28 7.26
CA LEU A 84 1.92 2.13 6.48
C LEU A 84 3.34 1.70 6.83
N SER A 85 3.56 0.39 6.97
CA SER A 85 4.91 -0.19 7.03
C SER A 85 4.99 -1.43 6.15
N LEU A 86 6.17 -1.69 5.59
CA LEU A 86 6.39 -2.81 4.70
C LEU A 86 6.35 -4.13 5.49
N TYR A 87 5.54 -5.08 5.05
CA TYR A 87 5.62 -6.47 5.52
C TYR A 87 6.38 -7.36 4.54
N ARG A 88 5.99 -7.29 3.26
CA ARG A 88 6.59 -8.09 2.20
C ARG A 88 6.33 -7.44 0.85
N TYR A 89 7.25 -7.59 -0.09
CA TYR A 89 7.00 -7.28 -1.49
C TYR A 89 7.40 -8.45 -2.40
N THR A 90 6.90 -8.46 -3.63
CA THR A 90 7.27 -9.42 -4.66
C THR A 90 7.18 -8.73 -6.02
N PHE A 91 8.28 -8.72 -6.76
CA PHE A 91 8.31 -8.21 -8.12
C PHE A 91 7.68 -9.21 -9.09
N ARG A 92 6.80 -8.72 -9.97
CA ARG A 92 6.16 -9.51 -11.01
C ARG A 92 6.41 -8.88 -12.37
N ARG A 93 6.94 -9.70 -13.29
CA ARG A 93 7.10 -9.36 -14.70
C ARG A 93 6.01 -10.05 -15.50
N ASN A 94 5.13 -9.27 -16.14
CA ASN A 94 4.15 -9.83 -17.06
C ASN A 94 4.63 -9.67 -18.51
N GLU A 95 5.26 -10.71 -19.04
CA GLU A 95 5.79 -10.72 -20.41
C GLU A 95 4.69 -10.58 -21.47
N SER A 96 3.48 -11.11 -21.20
CA SER A 96 2.36 -11.05 -22.14
C SER A 96 1.64 -9.69 -22.14
N ALA A 97 1.58 -9.01 -20.99
CA ALA A 97 0.86 -7.75 -20.84
C ALA A 97 1.76 -6.50 -20.94
N ARG A 98 3.07 -6.67 -21.12
CA ARG A 98 4.08 -5.59 -21.04
C ARG A 98 3.85 -4.69 -19.82
N ARG A 99 3.57 -5.27 -18.66
CA ARG A 99 3.42 -4.49 -17.42
C ARG A 99 4.24 -5.13 -16.33
N ASN A 100 5.07 -4.31 -15.70
CA ASN A 100 5.81 -4.69 -14.51
C ASN A 100 5.08 -4.07 -13.32
N TYR A 101 4.91 -4.86 -12.28
CA TYR A 101 4.26 -4.38 -11.06
C TYR A 101 4.91 -5.04 -9.85
N ILE A 102 4.90 -4.33 -8.73
CA ILE A 102 5.30 -4.87 -7.44
C ILE A 102 4.04 -5.17 -6.64
N GLU A 103 3.90 -6.43 -6.22
CA GLU A 103 2.90 -6.84 -5.23
C GLU A 103 3.45 -6.48 -3.85
N VAL A 104 2.76 -5.62 -3.11
CA VAL A 104 3.15 -5.24 -1.75
C VAL A 104 2.12 -5.68 -0.74
N LEU A 105 2.60 -6.24 0.37
CA LEU A 105 1.87 -6.41 1.61
C LEU A 105 2.36 -5.34 2.59
N LEU A 106 1.42 -4.48 3.01
CA LEU A 106 1.70 -3.38 3.93
C LEU A 106 0.89 -3.57 5.20
N ILE A 107 1.48 -3.22 6.34
CA ILE A 107 0.81 -3.14 7.62
C ILE A 107 0.22 -1.74 7.76
N THR A 108 -1.03 -1.64 8.20
CA THR A 108 -1.73 -0.39 8.54
C THR A 108 -2.23 -0.46 9.98
N ASP A 109 -2.27 0.69 10.64
CA ASP A 109 -2.87 0.92 11.95
C ASP A 109 -4.39 1.21 11.87
N GLN A 110 -4.97 1.19 10.67
CA GLN A 110 -6.39 1.44 10.47
C GLN A 110 -7.16 0.15 10.17
N LYS A 111 -8.10 -0.21 11.03
CA LYS A 111 -8.99 -1.37 10.84
C LYS A 111 -9.92 -1.23 9.65
N LYS A 112 -10.33 0.01 9.35
CA LYS A 112 -11.27 0.33 8.29
C LYS A 112 -10.89 1.67 7.68
N ASN A 113 -10.44 1.64 6.44
CA ASN A 113 -10.19 2.83 5.64
C ASN A 113 -11.05 2.78 4.35
N PRO A 114 -11.78 3.86 3.99
CA PRO A 114 -12.62 3.91 2.80
C PRO A 114 -11.85 3.72 1.48
N ASN A 115 -10.55 4.02 1.48
CA ASN A 115 -9.63 3.86 0.35
C ASN A 115 -9.16 2.40 0.18
N PHE A 116 -9.56 1.49 1.07
CA PHE A 116 -9.28 0.06 0.96
C PHE A 116 -10.55 -0.76 0.76
N TRP A 117 -10.41 -1.87 0.05
CA TRP A 117 -11.44 -2.89 -0.07
C TRP A 117 -11.48 -3.78 1.18
N GLY A 118 -12.69 -3.97 1.70
CA GLY A 118 -12.92 -4.81 2.87
C GLY A 118 -12.67 -4.09 4.19
N LYS A 119 -12.31 -4.86 5.22
CA LYS A 119 -11.96 -4.37 6.56
C LYS A 119 -10.96 -5.33 7.19
N GLY A 120 -10.15 -4.81 8.10
CA GLY A 120 -9.25 -5.58 8.95
C GLY A 120 -10.02 -6.64 9.74
N GLN A 121 -9.50 -7.86 9.74
CA GLN A 121 -10.06 -8.94 10.55
C GLN A 121 -9.86 -8.62 12.03
N SER A 122 -10.81 -9.03 12.86
CA SER A 122 -10.57 -8.98 14.31
C SER A 122 -9.89 -10.28 14.69
N ASP A 123 -8.94 -10.20 15.63
CA ASP A 123 -8.47 -11.42 16.25
C ASP A 123 -9.68 -12.10 16.89
N LYS A 124 -10.03 -13.28 16.38
CA LYS A 124 -11.07 -14.12 16.96
C LYS A 124 -10.35 -15.06 17.91
N CYS A 125 -10.13 -14.59 19.14
CA CYS A 125 -9.89 -15.47 20.26
C CYS A 125 -11.08 -16.43 20.43
#